data_AF-A0A7J2VBW5-F1
#
_entry.id   AF-A0A7J2VBW5-F1
#
_cell.length_a   1.000
_cell.length_b   1.000
_cell.length_c   1.000
_cell.angle_alpha   90.00
_cell.angle_beta   90.00
_cell.angle_gamma   90.00
#
_symmetry.space_group_name_H-M   'P 1'
#
loop_
_entity.id
_entity.type
_entity.pdbx_description
1 polymer ?
#
loop_
_entity_poly.entity_id
_entity_poly.type
_entity_poly.pdbx_seq_one_letter_code
_entity_poly.pdbx_strand_id
1 'polypeptide(L)'
;MPTRLGRIYRIAGPLVVAEGLESPRMYEVVYVGGEGLIGEIIAIRGEKVYIQVYEETTGLTVGERVEATGRLLSAELGPGLIGTIYDGLQRPELEIGRLTGDIFIKRGIRVNSLDRSRKWVFNRSSGVKIGEKVGEGDILGSIQETPILEHKVMVPPGVRGVLQWIADSGDYTIEETVAVISTGEAKIEVKLHQVWPVRVPRPYREKLPPSEPFITGKRVIDFIFPLARGGKAAVPGGFGTGKTVLLQSLTRWSHADVAVFVGCGERGNEMADAL
;
A
#
# COMPACT_ATOMS: atom_id res chain seq x y z
N MET A 1 -15.28 -2.38 -17.58
CA MET A 1 -15.77 -3.78 -17.42
C MET A 1 -17.17 -3.71 -16.84
N PRO A 2 -18.09 -4.62 -17.21
CA PRO A 2 -19.45 -4.63 -16.66
C PRO A 2 -19.41 -4.85 -15.14
N THR A 3 -20.29 -4.17 -14.43
CA THR A 3 -20.43 -4.28 -12.97
C THR A 3 -20.95 -5.66 -12.61
N ARG A 4 -20.13 -6.47 -11.93
CA ARG A 4 -20.52 -7.81 -11.47
C ARG A 4 -21.20 -7.69 -10.12
N LEU A 5 -22.51 -7.92 -10.09
CA LEU A 5 -23.36 -7.71 -8.93
C LEU A 5 -23.86 -9.05 -8.39
N GLY A 6 -23.83 -9.21 -7.08
CA GLY A 6 -24.54 -10.23 -6.33
C GLY A 6 -25.33 -9.62 -5.19
N ARG A 7 -25.83 -10.45 -4.29
CA ARG A 7 -26.63 -10.02 -3.14
C ARG A 7 -26.17 -10.71 -1.86
N ILE A 8 -26.30 -10.00 -0.74
CA ILE A 8 -26.03 -10.55 0.59
C ILE A 8 -27.07 -11.65 0.88
N TYR A 9 -26.59 -12.86 1.09
CA TYR A 9 -27.39 -14.01 1.50
C TYR A 9 -27.41 -14.18 3.03
N ARG A 10 -26.27 -13.95 3.71
CA ARG A 10 -26.14 -14.12 5.16
C ARG A 10 -25.06 -13.20 5.73
N ILE A 11 -25.26 -12.72 6.95
CA ILE A 11 -24.30 -11.92 7.72
C ILE A 11 -24.02 -12.65 9.03
N ALA A 12 -22.74 -12.82 9.39
CA ALA A 12 -22.29 -13.45 10.63
C ALA A 12 -21.07 -12.70 11.17
N GLY A 13 -21.31 -11.64 11.95
CA GLY A 13 -20.25 -10.71 12.38
C GLY A 13 -19.59 -10.07 11.15
N PRO A 14 -18.25 -10.08 11.02
CA PRO A 14 -17.55 -9.51 9.87
C PRO A 14 -17.56 -10.42 8.63
N LEU A 15 -18.04 -11.67 8.76
CA LEU A 15 -18.19 -12.59 7.64
C LEU A 15 -19.54 -12.38 6.95
N VAL A 16 -19.50 -12.00 5.68
CA VAL A 16 -20.68 -11.86 4.82
C VAL A 16 -20.66 -12.96 3.76
N VAL A 17 -21.81 -13.58 3.51
CA VAL A 17 -21.99 -14.55 2.44
C VAL A 17 -22.87 -13.91 1.38
N ALA A 18 -22.40 -13.93 0.13
CA ALA A 18 -23.13 -13.42 -1.02
C ALA A 18 -23.42 -14.53 -2.04
N GLU A 19 -24.43 -14.32 -2.87
CA GLU A 19 -24.80 -15.19 -3.98
C GLU A 19 -25.08 -14.37 -5.25
N GLY A 20 -25.11 -15.05 -6.40
CA GLY A 20 -25.37 -14.41 -7.69
C GLY A 20 -24.20 -13.58 -8.26
N LEU A 21 -23.02 -13.64 -7.62
CA LEU A 21 -21.82 -12.98 -8.13
C LEU A 21 -21.28 -13.77 -9.33
N GLU A 22 -21.21 -13.16 -10.50
CA GLU A 22 -20.66 -13.82 -11.69
C GLU A 22 -19.14 -13.94 -11.64
N SER A 23 -18.61 -15.13 -11.95
CA SER A 23 -17.17 -15.41 -12.04
C SER A 23 -16.33 -14.81 -10.89
N PRO A 24 -16.67 -15.08 -9.61
CA PRO A 24 -15.94 -14.53 -8.47
C PRO A 24 -14.51 -15.06 -8.45
N ARG A 25 -13.54 -14.22 -8.07
CA ARG A 25 -12.15 -14.63 -7.89
C ARG A 25 -11.77 -14.64 -6.42
N MET A 26 -10.90 -15.57 -6.04
CA MET A 26 -10.36 -15.61 -4.68
C MET A 26 -9.45 -14.40 -4.44
N TYR A 27 -9.51 -13.81 -3.24
CA TYR A 27 -8.86 -12.55 -2.86
C TYR A 27 -9.29 -11.30 -3.63
N GLU A 28 -10.39 -11.39 -4.38
CA GLU A 28 -10.94 -10.24 -5.07
C GLU A 28 -11.57 -9.27 -4.06
N VAL A 29 -11.34 -7.98 -4.25
CA VAL A 29 -12.01 -6.93 -3.47
C VAL A 29 -13.44 -6.78 -3.94
N VAL A 30 -14.35 -6.66 -2.98
CA VAL A 30 -15.78 -6.44 -3.18
C VAL A 30 -16.25 -5.24 -2.37
N TYR A 31 -17.27 -4.56 -2.86
CA TYR A 31 -18.02 -3.56 -2.10
C TYR A 31 -19.34 -4.15 -1.63
N VAL A 32 -19.60 -4.08 -0.33
CA VAL A 32 -20.74 -4.74 0.33
C VAL A 32 -21.73 -3.69 0.83
N GLY A 33 -23.01 -3.86 0.49
CA GLY A 33 -24.10 -3.02 0.96
C GLY A 33 -24.32 -1.74 0.17
N GLY A 34 -25.28 -0.94 0.62
CA GLY A 34 -25.57 0.40 0.08
C GLY A 34 -24.38 1.35 0.22
N GLU A 35 -23.74 1.34 1.39
CA GLU A 35 -22.55 2.14 1.73
C GLU A 35 -21.26 1.67 1.03
N GLY A 36 -21.25 0.47 0.45
CA GLY A 36 -20.12 -0.03 -0.32
C GLY A 36 -18.89 -0.32 0.52
N LEU A 37 -19.10 -0.99 1.67
CA LEU A 37 -18.05 -1.39 2.61
C LEU A 37 -17.01 -2.29 1.94
N ILE A 38 -15.74 -2.07 2.24
CA ILE A 38 -14.65 -2.84 1.62
C ILE A 38 -14.60 -4.23 2.24
N GLY A 39 -14.65 -5.27 1.39
CA GLY A 39 -14.41 -6.65 1.78
C GLY A 39 -13.55 -7.40 0.78
N GLU A 40 -13.10 -8.58 1.17
CA GLU A 40 -12.28 -9.48 0.36
C GLU A 40 -12.92 -10.88 0.30
N ILE A 41 -12.99 -11.47 -0.90
CA ILE A 41 -13.44 -12.85 -1.07
C ILE A 41 -12.39 -13.82 -0.50
N ILE A 42 -12.76 -14.59 0.52
CA ILE A 42 -11.88 -15.56 1.18
C ILE A 42 -12.18 -17.01 0.84
N ALA A 43 -13.40 -17.31 0.36
CA ALA A 43 -13.77 -18.64 -0.12
C ALA A 43 -14.92 -18.60 -1.13
N ILE A 44 -14.95 -19.57 -2.03
CA ILE A 44 -16.03 -19.77 -3.01
C ILE A 44 -16.48 -21.23 -2.87
N ARG A 45 -17.77 -21.46 -2.62
CA ARG A 45 -18.35 -22.81 -2.48
C ARG A 45 -19.65 -22.90 -3.28
N GLY A 46 -19.58 -23.55 -4.44
CA GLY A 46 -20.69 -23.54 -5.40
C GLY A 46 -21.02 -22.11 -5.81
N GLU A 47 -22.27 -21.71 -5.65
CA GLU A 47 -22.77 -20.37 -5.98
C GLU A 47 -22.57 -19.34 -4.85
N LYS A 48 -22.11 -19.78 -3.67
CA LYS A 48 -21.92 -18.92 -2.51
C LYS A 48 -20.48 -18.43 -2.39
N VAL A 49 -20.36 -17.13 -2.15
CA VAL A 49 -19.10 -16.43 -1.98
C VAL A 49 -19.00 -15.94 -0.54
N TYR A 50 -17.90 -16.28 0.14
CA TYR A 50 -17.63 -15.88 1.52
C TYR A 50 -16.68 -14.70 1.50
N ILE A 51 -17.09 -13.61 2.13
CA ILE A 51 -16.45 -12.31 2.09
C ILE A 51 -16.10 -11.90 3.52
N GLN A 52 -14.82 -11.60 3.75
CA GLN A 52 -14.38 -10.94 4.96
C GLN A 52 -14.54 -9.42 4.75
N VAL A 53 -15.44 -8.78 5.50
CA VAL A 53 -15.58 -7.32 5.49
C VAL A 53 -14.55 -6.72 6.45
N TYR A 54 -13.85 -5.67 6.02
CA TYR A 54 -12.81 -5.00 6.80
C TYR A 54 -13.34 -3.82 7.62
N GLU A 55 -14.59 -3.42 7.38
CA GLU A 55 -15.30 -2.39 8.12
C GLU A 55 -16.42 -3.00 8.98
N GLU A 56 -17.05 -2.19 9.83
CA GLU A 56 -18.14 -2.65 10.68
C GLU A 56 -19.38 -3.03 9.86
N THR A 57 -19.90 -4.24 10.05
CA THR A 57 -21.05 -4.78 9.30
C THR A 57 -22.41 -4.45 9.91
N THR A 58 -22.44 -3.74 11.05
CA THR A 58 -23.67 -3.34 11.73
C THR A 58 -24.58 -2.57 10.77
N GLY A 59 -25.86 -2.91 10.71
CA GLY A 59 -26.82 -2.22 9.82
C GLY A 59 -26.84 -2.72 8.37
N LEU A 60 -25.94 -3.62 7.96
CA LEU A 60 -26.13 -4.37 6.71
C LEU A 60 -27.35 -5.29 6.84
N THR A 61 -28.09 -5.43 5.74
CA THR A 61 -29.28 -6.28 5.64
C THR A 61 -29.16 -7.32 4.54
N VAL A 62 -29.85 -8.45 4.70
CA VAL A 62 -29.93 -9.51 3.68
C VAL A 62 -30.64 -8.96 2.44
N GLY A 63 -30.11 -9.29 1.27
CA GLY A 63 -30.61 -8.84 -0.04
C GLY A 63 -29.92 -7.59 -0.59
N GLU A 64 -29.11 -6.88 0.20
CA GLU A 64 -28.32 -5.75 -0.28
C GLU A 64 -27.27 -6.16 -1.33
N ARG A 65 -26.85 -5.18 -2.14
CA ARG A 65 -25.91 -5.40 -3.24
C ARG A 65 -24.51 -5.78 -2.75
N VAL A 66 -23.85 -6.62 -3.53
CA VAL A 66 -22.40 -6.88 -3.43
C VAL A 66 -21.80 -6.68 -4.82
N GLU A 67 -20.78 -5.83 -4.93
CA GLU A 67 -20.14 -5.48 -6.20
C GLU A 67 -18.70 -6.00 -6.26
N ALA A 68 -18.37 -6.76 -7.30
CA ALA A 68 -17.06 -7.35 -7.50
C ALA A 68 -16.15 -6.44 -8.36
N THR A 69 -15.02 -5.98 -7.80
CA THR A 69 -14.16 -4.98 -8.45
C THR A 69 -13.27 -5.56 -9.57
N GLY A 70 -13.06 -6.88 -9.58
CA GLY A 70 -12.14 -7.57 -10.48
C GLY A 70 -10.67 -7.39 -10.12
N ARG A 71 -10.38 -6.71 -9.01
CA ARG A 71 -9.03 -6.36 -8.57
C ARG A 71 -8.72 -7.04 -7.24
N LEU A 72 -7.44 -7.32 -7.02
CA LEU A 72 -6.93 -7.76 -5.73
C LEU A 72 -6.76 -6.57 -4.80
N LEU A 73 -6.76 -6.82 -3.49
CA LEU A 73 -6.39 -5.80 -2.52
C LEU A 73 -4.97 -5.33 -2.81
N SER A 74 -4.83 -4.04 -3.08
CA SER A 74 -3.61 -3.44 -3.60
C SER A 74 -3.33 -2.13 -2.89
N ALA A 75 -2.04 -1.82 -2.73
CA ALA A 75 -1.57 -0.56 -2.20
C ALA A 75 -1.04 0.31 -3.34
N GLU A 76 -1.20 1.63 -3.19
CA GLU A 76 -0.56 2.63 -4.05
C GLU A 76 0.82 2.96 -3.51
N LEU A 77 1.81 2.94 -4.41
CA LEU A 77 3.21 3.18 -4.09
C LEU A 77 3.72 4.33 -4.95
N GLY A 78 4.13 5.42 -4.32
CA GLY A 78 4.59 6.63 -5.01
C GLY A 78 4.97 7.73 -4.03
N PRO A 79 5.30 8.92 -4.52
CA PRO A 79 5.65 10.06 -3.68
C PRO A 79 4.41 10.54 -2.91
N GLY A 80 4.60 10.89 -1.64
CA GLY A 80 3.55 11.30 -0.70
C GLY A 80 3.21 10.25 0.36
N LEU A 81 3.87 9.08 0.33
CA LEU A 81 3.73 8.07 1.38
C LEU A 81 4.45 8.49 2.67
N ILE A 82 5.61 9.13 2.55
CA ILE A 82 6.46 9.43 3.69
C ILE A 82 5.86 10.55 4.53
N GLY A 83 5.71 10.30 5.83
CA GLY A 83 5.09 11.22 6.78
C GLY A 83 3.56 11.17 6.80
N THR A 84 2.93 10.32 5.98
CA THR A 84 1.48 10.13 5.98
C THR A 84 1.08 8.97 6.88
N ILE A 85 0.03 9.17 7.68
CA ILE A 85 -0.55 8.15 8.56
C ILE A 85 -1.71 7.50 7.83
N TYR A 86 -1.69 6.18 7.77
CA TYR A 86 -2.66 5.37 7.05
C TYR A 86 -3.36 4.39 7.98
N ASP A 87 -4.63 4.14 7.71
CA ASP A 87 -5.34 3.00 8.28
C ASP A 87 -4.94 1.67 7.58
N GLY A 88 -5.55 0.56 8.02
CA GLY A 88 -5.27 -0.78 7.47
C GLY A 88 -5.65 -0.98 6.00
N LEU A 89 -6.37 -0.04 5.38
CA LEU A 89 -6.76 -0.06 3.96
C LEU A 89 -6.01 1.00 3.14
N GLN A 90 -4.95 1.58 3.71
CA GLN A 90 -4.17 2.65 3.11
C GLN A 90 -4.99 3.92 2.82
N ARG A 91 -5.94 4.26 3.70
CA ARG A 91 -6.66 5.53 3.67
C ARG A 91 -5.97 6.55 4.59
N PRO A 92 -5.62 7.76 4.13
CA PRO A 92 -4.93 8.75 4.94
C PRO A 92 -5.86 9.30 6.04
N GLU A 93 -5.53 9.07 7.30
CA GLU A 93 -6.41 9.37 8.44
C GLU A 93 -6.68 10.87 8.61
N LEU A 94 -5.66 11.70 8.41
CA LEU A 94 -5.80 13.16 8.50
C LEU A 94 -6.74 13.71 7.42
N GLU A 95 -6.73 13.11 6.23
CA GLU A 95 -7.60 13.54 5.13
C GLU A 95 -9.04 13.08 5.34
N ILE A 96 -9.24 11.88 5.91
CA ILE A 96 -10.56 11.43 6.37
C ILE A 96 -11.16 12.46 7.32
N GLY A 97 -10.43 12.87 8.37
CA GLY A 97 -10.92 13.83 9.35
C GLY A 97 -11.26 15.20 8.76
N ARG A 98 -10.46 15.69 7.81
CA ARG A 98 -10.73 16.95 7.09
C ARG A 98 -12.00 16.88 6.24
N LEU A 99 -12.20 15.77 5.52
CA LEU A 99 -13.35 15.61 4.62
C LEU A 99 -14.65 15.35 5.37
N THR A 100 -14.62 14.61 6.48
CA THR A 100 -15.82 14.34 7.28
C THR A 100 -16.19 15.48 8.20
N GLY A 101 -15.22 16.34 8.56
CA GLY A 101 -15.36 17.33 9.62
C GLY A 101 -15.60 16.69 10.99
N ASP A 102 -15.15 15.45 11.18
CA ASP A 102 -15.46 14.60 12.32
C ASP A 102 -14.18 13.93 12.85
N ILE A 103 -14.14 13.67 14.15
CA ILE A 103 -13.05 12.90 14.79
C ILE A 103 -13.23 11.39 14.58
N PHE A 104 -14.42 10.94 14.17
CA PHE A 104 -14.71 9.54 13.89
C PHE A 104 -14.57 9.19 12.41
N ILE A 105 -14.03 8.00 12.15
CA ILE A 105 -13.97 7.43 10.79
C ILE A 105 -15.36 6.89 10.45
N LYS A 106 -15.99 7.48 9.43
CA LYS A 106 -17.28 7.01 8.91
C LYS A 106 -17.08 5.81 8.00
N ARG A 107 -18.02 4.86 8.04
CA ARG A 107 -17.99 3.66 7.21
C ARG A 107 -18.19 3.99 5.73
N GLY A 108 -17.61 3.16 4.87
CA GLY A 108 -17.76 3.30 3.42
C GLY A 108 -17.10 4.55 2.86
N ILE A 109 -16.31 5.27 3.67
CA ILE A 109 -15.58 6.45 3.19
C ILE A 109 -14.50 6.02 2.20
N ARG A 110 -14.45 6.77 1.10
CA ARG A 110 -13.48 6.58 0.02
C ARG A 110 -12.64 7.84 -0.10
N VAL A 111 -11.34 7.65 0.10
CA VAL A 111 -10.32 8.68 -0.07
C VAL A 111 -9.18 8.06 -0.86
N ASN A 112 -8.53 8.86 -1.69
CA ASN A 112 -7.35 8.40 -2.41
C ASN A 112 -6.20 8.21 -1.43
N SER A 113 -5.43 7.13 -1.59
CA SER A 113 -4.27 6.84 -0.74
C SER A 113 -3.18 7.90 -0.87
N LEU A 114 -2.98 8.43 -2.08
CA LEU A 114 -2.06 9.52 -2.35
C LEU A 114 -2.81 10.74 -2.88
N ASP A 115 -2.33 11.93 -2.52
CA ASP A 115 -2.91 13.19 -2.97
C ASP A 115 -2.73 13.37 -4.49
N ARG A 116 -3.86 13.43 -5.19
CA ARG A 116 -3.94 13.57 -6.65
C ARG A 116 -3.71 15.00 -7.14
N SER A 117 -3.86 15.99 -6.26
CA SER A 117 -3.74 17.41 -6.58
C SER A 117 -2.32 17.95 -6.36
N ARG A 118 -1.56 17.29 -5.47
CA ARG A 118 -0.18 17.67 -5.18
C ARG A 118 0.73 17.44 -6.38
N LYS A 119 1.51 18.47 -6.71
CA LYS A 119 2.57 18.41 -7.72
C LYS A 119 3.91 18.10 -7.08
N TRP A 120 4.72 17.34 -7.81
CA TRP A 120 6.05 16.92 -7.44
C TRP A 120 7.02 17.32 -8.56
N VAL A 121 8.21 17.80 -8.17
CA VAL A 121 9.28 18.08 -9.12
C VAL A 121 9.93 16.76 -9.51
N PHE A 122 9.61 16.26 -10.69
CA PHE A 122 10.27 15.13 -11.30
C PHE A 122 11.59 15.58 -11.92
N ASN A 123 12.68 14.92 -11.54
CA ASN A 123 14.00 15.11 -12.12
C ASN A 123 14.33 13.90 -12.98
N ARG A 124 14.35 14.09 -14.30
CA ARG A 124 14.70 13.04 -15.24
C ARG A 124 16.15 12.59 -15.01
N SER A 125 16.37 11.27 -14.98
CA SER A 125 17.72 10.71 -14.88
C SER A 125 18.52 10.99 -16.15
N SER A 126 19.73 11.52 -16.00
CA SER A 126 20.63 11.88 -17.12
C SER A 126 21.08 10.67 -17.94
N GLY A 127 21.07 9.47 -17.34
CA GLY A 127 21.43 8.23 -18.02
C GLY A 127 20.37 7.71 -19.00
N VAL A 128 19.13 8.20 -18.92
CA VAL A 128 17.98 7.60 -19.62
C VAL A 128 17.76 8.26 -20.98
N LYS A 129 17.97 7.49 -22.06
CA LYS A 129 17.80 7.96 -23.45
C LYS A 129 16.56 7.38 -24.11
N ILE A 130 15.89 8.20 -24.90
CA ILE A 130 14.78 7.75 -25.75
C ILE A 130 15.33 6.76 -26.77
N GLY A 131 14.63 5.64 -26.97
CA GLY A 131 15.03 4.53 -27.83
C GLY A 131 15.85 3.44 -27.13
N GLU A 132 16.19 3.62 -25.85
CA GLU A 132 16.90 2.60 -25.07
C GLU A 132 15.96 1.49 -24.57
N LYS A 133 16.52 0.29 -24.39
CA LYS A 133 15.80 -0.82 -23.76
C LYS A 133 15.80 -0.62 -22.25
N VAL A 134 14.62 -0.60 -21.66
CA VAL A 134 14.41 -0.49 -20.21
C VAL A 134 13.65 -1.71 -19.71
N GLY A 135 13.92 -2.11 -18.48
CA GLY A 135 13.28 -3.20 -17.78
C GLY A 135 12.80 -2.82 -16.39
N GLU A 136 12.07 -3.73 -15.77
CA GLU A 136 11.54 -3.58 -14.41
C GLU A 136 12.60 -3.12 -13.40
N GLY A 137 12.25 -2.11 -12.61
CA GLY A 137 13.16 -1.55 -11.60
C GLY A 137 14.20 -0.56 -12.12
N ASP A 138 14.34 -0.38 -13.43
CA ASP A 138 15.21 0.66 -13.97
C ASP A 138 14.70 2.05 -13.54
N ILE A 139 15.62 2.93 -13.17
CA ILE A 139 15.31 4.26 -12.64
C ILE A 139 15.15 5.24 -13.80
N LEU A 140 13.96 5.80 -13.95
CA LEU A 140 13.64 6.79 -14.98
C LEU A 140 13.97 8.22 -14.52
N GLY A 141 13.88 8.47 -13.22
CA GLY A 141 14.17 9.75 -12.59
C GLY A 141 13.93 9.71 -11.10
N SER A 142 13.96 10.87 -10.47
CA SER A 142 13.78 11.00 -9.03
C SER A 142 12.91 12.20 -8.65
N ILE A 143 12.35 12.14 -7.45
CA ILE A 143 11.57 13.21 -6.83
C ILE A 143 12.15 13.44 -5.44
N GLN A 144 12.42 14.69 -5.09
CA GLN A 144 12.76 15.01 -3.71
C GLN A 144 11.49 15.02 -2.85
N GLU A 145 11.20 13.90 -2.17
CA GLU A 145 9.95 13.73 -1.41
C GLU A 145 10.01 14.46 -0.05
N THR A 146 11.16 14.37 0.61
CA THR A 146 11.46 15.10 1.86
C THR A 146 12.86 15.72 1.77
N PRO A 147 13.28 16.61 2.69
CA PRO A 147 14.62 17.21 2.64
C PRO A 147 15.79 16.20 2.66
N ILE A 148 15.55 14.97 3.13
CA ILE A 148 16.58 13.93 3.28
C ILE A 148 16.35 12.71 2.38
N LEU A 149 15.17 12.57 1.77
CA LEU A 149 14.80 11.40 0.98
C LEU A 149 14.53 11.77 -0.47
N GLU A 150 15.32 11.16 -1.35
CA GLU A 150 15.09 11.14 -2.78
C GLU A 150 14.29 9.88 -3.16
N HIS A 151 13.09 10.07 -3.67
CA HIS A 151 12.20 9.02 -4.16
C HIS A 151 12.53 8.68 -5.61
N LYS A 152 12.87 7.43 -5.89
CA LYS A 152 13.22 6.96 -7.25
C LYS A 152 11.98 6.50 -8.00
N VAL A 153 11.73 7.12 -9.15
CA VAL A 153 10.66 6.72 -10.08
C VAL A 153 11.22 5.61 -10.97
N MET A 154 10.62 4.42 -10.88
CA MET A 154 11.12 3.21 -11.52
C MET A 154 10.14 2.67 -12.54
N VAL A 155 10.66 1.91 -13.52
CA VAL A 155 9.84 1.10 -14.41
C VAL A 155 9.05 0.06 -13.59
N PRO A 156 7.72 -0.05 -13.77
CA PRO A 156 6.91 -0.99 -13.01
C PRO A 156 7.35 -2.46 -13.19
N PRO A 157 7.15 -3.31 -12.17
CA PRO A 157 7.41 -4.75 -12.28
C PRO A 157 6.70 -5.42 -13.47
N GLY A 158 7.38 -6.35 -14.14
CA GLY A 158 6.83 -7.05 -15.30
C GLY A 158 6.82 -6.25 -16.61
N VAL A 159 7.26 -4.98 -16.61
CA VAL A 159 7.39 -4.15 -17.81
C VAL A 159 8.81 -4.24 -18.37
N ARG A 160 8.94 -4.61 -19.65
CA ARG A 160 10.21 -4.60 -20.38
C ARG A 160 9.97 -4.18 -21.82
N GLY A 161 10.73 -3.23 -22.33
CA GLY A 161 10.49 -2.69 -23.65
C GLY A 161 11.47 -1.60 -24.05
N VAL A 162 11.07 -0.81 -25.05
CA VAL A 162 11.83 0.34 -25.52
C VAL A 162 11.17 1.62 -25.03
N LEU A 163 11.96 2.51 -24.42
CA LEU A 163 11.48 3.81 -23.95
C LEU A 163 11.17 4.70 -25.17
N GLN A 164 9.90 4.96 -25.44
CA GLN A 164 9.48 5.81 -26.57
C GLN A 164 9.46 7.28 -26.22
N TRP A 165 9.12 7.59 -24.97
CA TRP A 165 9.00 8.95 -24.49
C TRP A 165 9.22 9.00 -22.99
N ILE A 166 9.79 10.09 -22.51
CA ILE A 166 9.95 10.41 -21.09
C ILE A 166 9.77 11.92 -20.94
N ALA A 167 9.08 12.31 -19.88
CA ALA A 167 8.86 13.70 -19.51
C ALA A 167 10.19 14.41 -19.22
N ASP A 168 10.23 15.71 -19.51
CA ASP A 168 11.31 16.58 -19.06
C ASP A 168 11.21 16.81 -17.55
N SER A 169 12.26 17.37 -16.95
CA SER A 169 12.22 17.72 -15.53
C SER A 169 11.23 18.87 -15.29
N GLY A 170 10.34 18.73 -14.32
CA GLY A 170 9.27 19.69 -14.08
C GLY A 170 8.25 19.23 -13.04
N ASP A 171 7.20 20.02 -12.88
CA ASP A 171 6.11 19.76 -11.93
C ASP A 171 5.04 18.84 -12.51
N TYR A 172 4.87 17.66 -11.90
CA TYR A 172 3.86 16.68 -12.30
C TYR A 172 3.06 16.19 -11.08
N THR A 173 1.77 15.97 -11.27
CA THR A 173 0.94 15.21 -10.35
C THR A 173 1.22 13.72 -10.50
N ILE A 174 0.78 12.94 -9.51
CA ILE A 174 0.97 11.49 -9.56
C ILE A 174 0.16 10.77 -10.63
N GLU A 175 -0.86 11.42 -11.22
CA GLU A 175 -1.69 10.86 -12.30
C GLU A 175 -1.11 11.13 -13.69
N GLU A 176 -0.22 12.11 -13.81
CA GLU A 176 0.38 12.46 -15.08
C GLU A 176 1.41 11.39 -15.51
N THR A 177 1.38 11.08 -16.80
CA THR A 177 2.29 10.12 -17.42
C THR A 177 3.67 10.76 -17.57
N VAL A 178 4.69 10.12 -17.00
CA VAL A 178 6.09 10.59 -17.03
C VAL A 178 6.96 9.78 -17.97
N ALA A 179 6.53 8.59 -18.40
CA ALA A 179 7.20 7.84 -19.45
C ALA A 179 6.24 6.93 -20.21
N VAL A 180 6.61 6.59 -21.45
CA VAL A 180 5.89 5.62 -22.28
C VAL A 180 6.88 4.56 -22.75
N ILE A 181 6.60 3.31 -22.40
CA ILE A 181 7.41 2.15 -22.75
C ILE A 181 6.63 1.28 -23.74
N SER A 182 7.25 0.95 -24.87
CA SER A 182 6.67 0.05 -25.87
C SER A 182 7.14 -1.38 -25.64
N THR A 183 6.18 -2.27 -25.38
CA THR A 183 6.39 -3.70 -25.14
C THR A 183 5.89 -4.50 -26.36
N GLY A 184 6.53 -4.28 -27.51
CA GLY A 184 6.05 -4.80 -28.79
C GLY A 184 4.88 -3.96 -29.32
N GLU A 185 3.69 -4.54 -29.39
CA GLU A 185 2.50 -3.86 -29.92
C GLU A 185 1.78 -2.98 -28.87
N ALA A 186 2.00 -3.21 -27.58
CA ALA A 186 1.39 -2.43 -26.52
C ALA A 186 2.27 -1.25 -26.10
N LYS A 187 1.63 -0.15 -25.70
CA LYS A 187 2.26 1.01 -25.04
C LYS A 187 1.82 1.04 -23.59
N ILE A 188 2.80 1.09 -22.69
CA ILE A 188 2.57 1.16 -21.25
C ILE A 188 2.97 2.54 -20.77
N GLU A 189 2.01 3.24 -20.19
CA GLU A 189 2.22 4.54 -19.54
C GLU A 189 2.72 4.33 -18.11
N VAL A 190 3.81 5.00 -17.79
CA VAL A 190 4.41 5.03 -16.44
C VAL A 190 4.06 6.37 -15.81
N LYS A 191 3.45 6.31 -14.64
CA LYS A 191 3.12 7.45 -13.78
C LYS A 191 4.09 7.52 -12.60
N LEU A 192 3.98 8.57 -11.78
CA LEU A 192 4.79 8.68 -10.56
C LEU A 192 4.39 7.69 -9.46
N HIS A 193 3.20 7.11 -9.54
CA HIS A 193 2.73 6.08 -8.63
C HIS A 193 2.40 4.78 -9.37
N GLN A 194 2.42 3.68 -8.64
CA GLN A 194 2.09 2.33 -9.11
C GLN A 194 1.13 1.67 -8.13
N VAL A 195 0.25 0.81 -8.62
CA VAL A 195 -0.65 -0.02 -7.80
C VAL A 195 -0.05 -1.41 -7.69
N TRP A 196 0.10 -1.94 -6.48
CA TRP A 196 0.71 -3.25 -6.24
C TRP A 196 -0.12 -4.13 -5.30
N PRO A 197 -0.43 -5.39 -5.67
CA PRO A 197 -1.19 -6.30 -4.81
C PRO A 197 -0.45 -6.60 -3.50
N VAL A 198 -1.11 -6.42 -2.35
CA VAL A 198 -0.45 -6.55 -1.03
C VAL A 198 -0.06 -7.98 -0.69
N ARG A 199 -0.70 -8.98 -1.32
CA ARG A 199 -0.41 -10.41 -1.14
C ARG A 199 0.70 -10.93 -2.05
N VAL A 200 1.20 -10.10 -2.97
CA VAL A 200 2.28 -10.47 -3.89
C VAL A 200 3.54 -9.74 -3.43
N PRO A 201 4.59 -10.45 -2.97
CA PRO A 201 5.87 -9.81 -2.66
C PRO A 201 6.42 -9.07 -3.88
N ARG A 202 7.02 -7.89 -3.67
CA ARG A 202 7.71 -7.19 -4.77
C ARG A 202 8.88 -8.05 -5.29
N PRO A 203 9.09 -8.10 -6.62
CA PRO A 203 10.18 -8.88 -7.18
C PRO A 203 11.54 -8.26 -6.84
N TYR A 204 12.54 -9.11 -6.81
CA TYR A 204 13.95 -8.77 -6.64
C TYR A 204 14.79 -9.69 -7.52
N ARG A 205 15.99 -9.26 -7.88
CA ARG A 205 16.88 -10.01 -8.78
C ARG A 205 17.47 -11.25 -8.10
N GLU A 206 18.04 -11.06 -6.92
CA GLU A 206 18.64 -12.12 -6.12
C GLU A 206 18.53 -11.79 -4.63
N LYS A 207 18.51 -12.83 -3.80
CA LYS A 207 18.50 -12.68 -2.35
C LYS A 207 19.91 -12.81 -1.82
N LEU A 208 20.43 -11.71 -1.28
CA LEU A 208 21.76 -11.68 -0.67
C LEU A 208 21.69 -12.09 0.82
N PRO A 209 22.72 -12.77 1.35
CA PRO A 209 22.83 -13.01 2.78
C PRO A 209 23.12 -11.67 3.51
N PRO A 210 22.52 -11.44 4.68
CA PRO A 210 22.76 -10.21 5.44
C PRO A 210 24.16 -10.24 6.06
N SER A 211 25.01 -9.27 5.71
CA SER A 211 26.40 -9.15 6.17
C SER A 211 26.67 -7.89 7.01
N GLU A 212 25.88 -6.84 6.80
CA GLU A 212 26.02 -5.56 7.48
C GLU A 212 25.29 -5.57 8.84
N PRO A 213 25.90 -5.12 9.94
CA PRO A 213 25.18 -4.97 11.21
C PRO A 213 24.14 -3.85 11.12
N PHE A 214 22.98 -4.07 11.72
CA PHE A 214 21.95 -3.05 11.90
C PHE A 214 22.11 -2.38 13.26
N ILE A 215 22.71 -1.20 13.27
CA ILE A 215 23.00 -0.46 14.50
C ILE A 215 21.69 0.12 15.06
N THR A 216 21.30 -0.35 16.23
CA THR A 216 20.04 0.05 16.88
C THR A 216 20.18 1.25 17.81
N GLY A 217 21.40 1.58 18.23
CA GLY A 217 21.68 2.59 19.24
C GLY A 217 21.41 2.09 20.67
N LYS A 218 21.10 0.80 20.85
CA LYS A 218 20.84 0.18 22.15
C LYS A 218 21.98 -0.79 22.46
N ARG A 219 22.83 -0.39 23.43
CA ARG A 219 23.98 -1.20 23.88
C ARG A 219 23.66 -2.67 24.13
N VAL A 220 22.52 -2.97 24.78
CA VAL A 220 22.11 -4.34 25.07
C VAL A 220 21.80 -5.14 23.80
N ILE A 221 21.19 -4.52 22.80
CA ILE A 221 20.89 -5.17 21.51
C ILE A 221 22.17 -5.25 20.69
N ASP A 222 22.87 -4.13 20.49
CA ASP A 222 24.05 -4.08 19.62
C ASP A 222 25.20 -4.96 20.12
N PHE A 223 25.29 -5.24 21.42
CA PHE A 223 26.34 -6.07 22.01
C PHE A 223 25.93 -7.53 22.25
N ILE A 224 24.75 -7.77 22.86
CA ILE A 224 24.35 -9.12 23.30
C ILE A 224 23.51 -9.83 22.22
N PHE A 225 22.67 -9.08 21.49
CA PHE A 225 21.73 -9.62 20.51
C PHE A 225 21.80 -8.85 19.18
N PRO A 226 22.98 -8.79 18.52
CA PRO A 226 23.18 -7.94 17.37
C PRO A 226 22.24 -8.32 16.23
N LEU A 227 21.67 -7.31 15.58
CA LEU A 227 20.83 -7.48 14.40
C LEU A 227 21.66 -7.23 13.15
N ALA A 228 21.37 -7.94 12.06
CA ALA A 228 21.93 -7.65 10.75
C ALA A 228 20.91 -6.86 9.91
N ARG A 229 21.37 -6.03 8.98
CA ARG A 229 20.51 -5.28 8.05
C ARG A 229 19.83 -6.28 7.11
N GLY A 230 18.49 -6.23 7.07
CA GLY A 230 17.67 -7.27 6.41
C GLY A 230 17.40 -8.52 7.28
N GLY A 231 17.89 -8.52 8.52
CA GLY A 231 17.57 -9.53 9.53
C GLY A 231 16.15 -9.43 10.07
N LYS A 232 15.76 -10.43 10.87
CA LYS A 232 14.45 -10.49 11.52
C LYS A 232 14.66 -10.65 13.01
N ALA A 233 13.91 -9.89 13.80
CA ALA A 233 13.95 -9.94 15.25
C ALA A 233 12.52 -10.02 15.81
N ALA A 234 12.39 -10.59 17.00
CA ALA A 234 11.15 -10.60 17.76
C ALA A 234 11.44 -10.11 19.17
N VAL A 235 10.57 -9.25 19.69
CA VAL A 235 10.61 -8.75 21.07
C VAL A 235 9.38 -9.30 21.82
N PRO A 236 9.42 -10.55 22.29
CA PRO A 236 8.33 -11.10 23.08
C PRO A 236 8.28 -10.40 24.45
N GLY A 237 7.09 -10.31 25.04
CA GLY A 237 6.92 -9.73 26.37
C GLY A 237 5.46 -9.54 26.75
N GLY A 238 5.20 -9.56 28.06
CA GLY A 238 3.87 -9.33 28.63
C GLY A 238 3.35 -7.91 28.40
N PHE A 239 2.13 -7.65 28.86
CA PHE A 239 1.59 -6.30 28.84
C PHE A 239 2.43 -5.36 29.71
N GLY A 240 2.72 -4.14 29.24
CA GLY A 240 3.47 -3.13 30.01
C GLY A 240 4.99 -3.36 30.14
N THR A 241 5.58 -4.36 29.49
CA THR A 241 7.03 -4.65 29.59
C THR A 241 7.93 -3.75 28.72
N GLY A 242 7.41 -2.64 28.20
CA GLY A 242 8.18 -1.69 27.39
C GLY A 242 8.42 -2.10 25.93
N LYS A 243 7.63 -3.01 25.36
CA LYS A 243 7.76 -3.43 23.95
C LYS A 243 7.61 -2.24 22.99
N THR A 244 6.53 -1.48 23.12
CA THR A 244 6.23 -0.32 22.27
C THR A 244 7.29 0.76 22.41
N VAL A 245 7.70 1.06 23.64
CA VAL A 245 8.79 2.01 23.94
C VAL A 245 10.08 1.60 23.24
N LEU A 246 10.42 0.31 23.25
CA LEU A 246 11.60 -0.18 22.53
C LEU A 246 11.44 -0.01 21.02
N LEU A 247 10.32 -0.42 20.44
CA LEU A 247 10.06 -0.32 18.99
C LEU A 247 10.08 1.15 18.51
N GLN A 248 9.43 2.07 19.22
CA GLN A 248 9.49 3.51 18.95
C GLN A 248 10.92 4.05 19.07
N SER A 249 11.70 3.53 20.02
CA SER A 249 13.10 3.93 20.13
C SER A 249 13.93 3.43 18.96
N LEU A 250 13.66 2.22 18.46
CA LEU A 250 14.31 1.70 17.24
C LEU A 250 13.94 2.55 16.02
N THR A 251 12.69 2.96 15.85
CA THR A 251 12.31 3.80 14.69
C THR A 251 12.98 5.17 14.67
N ARG A 252 13.29 5.76 15.84
CA ARG A 252 13.92 7.08 15.96
C ARG A 252 15.45 7.08 15.90
N TRP A 253 16.08 6.04 16.43
CA TRP A 253 17.53 6.05 16.70
C TRP A 253 18.32 4.98 15.95
N SER A 254 17.65 4.07 15.24
CA SER A 254 18.35 3.06 14.43
C SER A 254 18.91 3.65 13.14
N HIS A 255 19.97 3.04 12.65
CA HIS A 255 20.59 3.41 11.38
C HIS A 255 19.78 2.89 10.19
N ALA A 256 18.65 3.55 9.91
CA ALA A 256 17.75 3.25 8.80
C ALA A 256 17.41 4.51 8.01
N ASP A 257 17.39 4.40 6.68
CA ASP A 257 17.04 5.51 5.78
C ASP A 257 15.54 5.86 5.88
N VAL A 258 14.69 4.86 6.08
CA VAL A 258 13.24 4.97 6.24
C VAL A 258 12.77 3.96 7.28
N ALA A 259 11.90 4.39 8.19
CA ALA A 259 11.20 3.52 9.14
C ALA A 259 9.71 3.45 8.77
N VAL A 260 9.18 2.23 8.70
CA VAL A 260 7.73 1.98 8.54
C VAL A 260 7.22 1.36 9.83
N PHE A 261 6.33 2.07 10.52
CA PHE A 261 5.73 1.61 11.76
C PHE A 261 4.31 1.14 11.52
N VAL A 262 4.01 -0.11 11.85
CA VAL A 262 2.68 -0.73 11.65
C VAL A 262 2.17 -1.21 13.00
N GLY A 263 1.15 -0.53 13.53
CA GLY A 263 0.44 -0.96 14.73
C GLY A 263 -0.67 -1.94 14.38
N CYS A 264 -0.71 -3.10 15.03
CA CYS A 264 -1.77 -4.09 14.85
C CYS A 264 -2.41 -4.40 16.20
N GLY A 265 -3.63 -3.88 16.43
CA GLY A 265 -4.31 -4.03 17.71
C GLY A 265 -3.64 -3.28 18.86
N GLU A 266 -2.81 -2.29 18.56
CA GLU A 266 -2.17 -1.42 19.56
C GLU A 266 -3.17 -0.41 20.14
N ARG A 267 -2.83 0.13 21.31
CA ARG A 267 -3.66 1.14 21.97
C ARG A 267 -3.57 2.47 21.24
N GLY A 268 -4.70 3.18 21.10
CA GLY A 268 -4.76 4.47 20.43
C GLY A 268 -3.76 5.51 21.00
N ASN A 269 -3.59 5.55 22.32
CA ASN A 269 -2.63 6.45 22.95
C ASN A 269 -1.17 6.13 22.58
N GLU A 270 -0.83 4.85 22.43
CA GLU A 270 0.53 4.44 22.05
C GLU A 270 0.85 4.81 20.60
N MET A 271 -0.15 4.76 19.73
CA MET A 271 -0.03 5.25 18.35
C MET A 271 0.08 6.78 18.33
N ALA A 272 -0.75 7.49 19.10
CA ALA A 272 -0.71 8.95 19.18
C ALA A 272 0.64 9.48 19.69
N ASP A 273 1.26 8.80 20.66
CA ASP A 273 2.60 9.15 21.15
C ASP A 273 3.73 8.91 20.12
N ALA A 274 3.46 8.10 19.11
CA ALA A 274 4.40 7.79 18.03
C ALA A 274 4.34 8.79 16.87
N LEU A 275 3.24 9.54 16.73
CA LEU A 275 3.02 10.56 15.70
C LEU A 275 3.86 11.82 15.95
#